data_AF-A0A353CCH9-F1
#
_entry.id   AF-A0A353CCH9-F1
#
_cell.length_a   1.000
_cell.length_b   1.000
_cell.length_c   1.000
_cell.angle_alpha   90.00
_cell.angle_beta   90.00
_cell.angle_gamma   90.00
#
_symmetry.space_group_name_H-M   'P 1'
#
loop_
_entity.id
_entity.type
_entity.pdbx_description
1 polymer ?
#
loop_
_entity_poly.entity_id
_entity_poly.type
_entity_poly.pdbx_seq_one_letter_code
_entity_poly.pdbx_strand_id
1 'polypeptide(L)' 'MKRVSRAVKVRGVQIGGGAPVAVQSMTKTDTTDVDGTLRQIEQMVEAGCEIVRIAVPDDDAAAALYEIRKR' A
#
# COMPACT_ATOMS: atom_id res chain seq x y z
N MET A 1 19.14 -11.02 16.55
CA MET A 1 18.52 -9.75 16.99
C MET A 1 18.20 -8.87 15.79
N LYS A 2 17.07 -8.15 15.80
CA LYS A 2 16.77 -7.16 14.75
C LYS A 2 17.74 -5.97 14.89
N ARG A 3 18.22 -5.44 13.77
CA ARG A 3 19.02 -4.20 13.74
C ARG A 3 18.16 -3.04 14.23
N VAL A 4 18.66 -2.24 15.16
CA VAL A 4 18.01 -0.98 15.54
C VAL A 4 18.22 0.03 14.41
N SER A 5 17.12 0.42 13.76
CA SER A 5 17.08 1.41 12.70
C SER A 5 16.24 2.62 13.12
N ARG A 6 16.42 3.75 12.43
CA ARG A 6 15.55 4.93 12.58
C ARG A 6 14.09 4.52 12.36
N ALA A 7 13.20 4.92 13.27
CA ALA A 7 11.76 4.74 13.13
C ALA A 7 11.21 5.70 12.05
N VAL A 8 10.38 5.18 11.15
CA VAL A 8 9.66 5.94 10.12
C VAL A 8 8.20 5.56 10.18
N LYS A 9 7.30 6.55 10.11
CA LYS A 9 5.85 6.31 10.07
C LYS A 9 5.34 6.37 8.63
N VAL A 10 4.63 5.33 8.22
CA VAL A 10 3.79 5.30 7.02
C VAL A 10 2.35 5.33 7.51
N ARG A 11 1.79 6.54 7.62
CA ARG A 11 0.53 6.81 8.34
C ARG A 11 0.54 6.18 9.76
N GLY A 12 -0.29 5.17 10.00
CA GLY A 12 -0.41 4.46 11.28
C GLY A 12 0.62 3.34 11.50
N VAL A 13 1.38 2.96 10.47
CA VAL A 13 2.34 1.85 10.54
C VAL A 13 3.75 2.36 10.82
N GLN A 14 4.37 1.89 11.89
CA GLN A 14 5.77 2.21 12.19
C GLN A 14 6.71 1.16 11.59
N ILE A 15 7.68 1.63 10.81
CA ILE A 15 8.76 0.81 10.25
C ILE A 15 10.07 1.14 10.96
N GLY A 16 10.77 0.12 11.46
CA GLY A 16 12.02 0.31 12.20
C GLY A 16 11.81 0.70 13.67
N GLY A 17 12.88 1.12 14.35
CA GLY A 17 12.83 1.52 15.76
C GLY A 17 12.38 0.41 16.73
N GLY A 18 12.59 -0.87 16.37
CA GLY A 18 12.15 -2.01 17.18
C GLY A 18 10.72 -2.48 16.92
N ALA A 19 9.98 -1.87 15.99
CA ALA A 19 8.64 -2.31 15.61
C ALA A 19 8.62 -3.76 15.02
N PRO A 20 7.46 -4.44 15.05
CA PRO A 20 7.22 -5.65 14.27
C PRO A 20 7.55 -5.46 12.78
N VAL A 21 7.78 -6.57 12.07
CA VAL A 21 7.98 -6.48 10.61
C VAL A 21 6.60 -6.22 9.99
N ALA A 22 6.44 -5.11 9.28
CA ALA A 22 5.20 -4.80 8.58
C ALA A 22 5.06 -5.64 7.30
N VAL A 23 3.90 -6.27 7.10
CA VAL A 23 3.56 -7.01 5.90
C VAL A 23 3.10 -6.04 4.81
N GLN A 24 3.68 -6.14 3.63
CA GLN A 24 3.35 -5.30 2.48
C GLN A 24 3.14 -6.13 1.22
N SER A 25 2.36 -5.59 0.29
CA SER A 25 2.10 -6.19 -1.02
C SER A 25 1.95 -5.12 -2.11
N MET A 26 1.74 -5.55 -3.36
CA MET A 26 1.56 -4.66 -4.50
C MET A 26 0.41 -5.15 -5.38
N THR A 27 -0.43 -4.22 -5.82
CA THR A 27 -1.52 -4.53 -6.76
C THR A 27 -0.99 -5.01 -8.10
N LYS A 28 -1.81 -5.79 -8.79
CA LYS A 28 -1.56 -6.32 -10.14
C LYS A 28 -2.59 -5.87 -11.17
N THR A 29 -3.68 -5.25 -10.71
CA THR A 29 -4.63 -4.56 -11.58
C THR A 29 -3.98 -3.40 -12.30
N ASP A 30 -4.54 -3.05 -13.45
CA ASP A 30 -4.30 -1.75 -14.06
C ASP A 30 -4.84 -0.67 -13.09
N THR A 31 -4.01 0.30 -12.74
CA THR A 31 -4.39 1.37 -11.79
C THR A 31 -5.57 2.19 -12.30
N THR A 32 -5.76 2.27 -13.62
CA THR A 32 -6.92 2.93 -14.23
C THR A 32 -8.24 2.18 -14.00
N ASP A 33 -8.20 0.87 -13.73
CA ASP A 33 -9.34 0.11 -13.18
C ASP A 33 -9.45 0.37 -11.68
N VAL A 34 -10.09 1.49 -11.34
CA VAL A 34 -10.29 1.95 -9.96
C VAL A 34 -11.00 0.91 -9.12
N ASP A 35 -12.12 0.36 -9.61
CA ASP A 35 -12.93 -0.57 -8.82
C ASP A 35 -12.24 -1.94 -8.69
N GLY A 36 -11.54 -2.42 -9.73
CA GLY A 36 -10.72 -3.61 -9.63
C GLY A 36 -9.57 -3.46 -8.66
N THR A 37 -8.91 -2.30 -8.67
CA THR A 37 -7.81 -1.99 -7.75
C THR A 37 -8.30 -1.93 -6.31
N LEU A 38 -9.46 -1.30 -6.05
CA LEU A 38 -10.07 -1.26 -4.71
C LEU A 38 -10.44 -2.67 -4.21
N ARG A 39 -11.09 -3.49 -5.04
CA ARG A 39 -11.40 -4.89 -4.67
C ARG A 39 -10.15 -5.68 -4.33
N GLN A 40 -9.07 -5.49 -5.09
CA GLN A 40 -7.81 -6.17 -4.81
C GLN A 40 -7.15 -5.66 -3.50
N ILE A 41 -7.21 -4.36 -3.24
CA ILE A 41 -6.74 -3.77 -1.97
C ILE A 41 -7.50 -4.38 -0.79
N GLU A 42 -8.83 -4.46 -0.87
CA GLU A 42 -9.67 -5.06 0.18
C GLU A 42 -9.26 -6.52 0.47
N GLN A 43 -9.08 -7.33 -0.57
CA GLN A 43 -8.60 -8.72 -0.43
C GLN A 43 -7.22 -8.80 0.24
N MET A 44 -6.31 -7.89 -0.10
CA MET A 44 -4.98 -7.84 0.53
C MET A 44 -5.08 -7.46 2.00
N VAL A 45 -5.93 -6.50 2.35
CA VAL A 45 -6.16 -6.09 3.75
C VAL A 45 -6.79 -7.23 4.54
N GLU A 46 -7.77 -7.93 3.99
CA GLU A 46 -8.39 -9.12 4.62
C GLU A 46 -7.36 -10.24 4.85
N ALA A 47 -6.39 -10.39 3.95
CA ALA A 47 -5.27 -11.32 4.11
C ALA A 47 -4.18 -10.84 5.09
N GLY A 48 -4.32 -9.67 5.70
CA GLY A 48 -3.39 -9.12 6.70
C GLY A 48 -2.29 -8.21 6.14
N CYS A 49 -2.45 -7.66 4.94
CA CYS A 49 -1.53 -6.67 4.39
C CYS A 49 -1.67 -5.32 5.12
N GLU A 50 -0.56 -4.78 5.63
CA GLU A 50 -0.53 -3.51 6.35
C GLU A 50 -0.20 -2.32 5.43
N ILE A 51 0.51 -2.56 4.32
CA ILE A 51 0.92 -1.54 3.35
C ILE A 51 0.73 -2.08 1.93
N VAL A 52 -0.13 -1.44 1.13
CA VAL A 52 -0.32 -1.78 -0.28
C VAL A 52 0.37 -0.75 -1.18
N ARG A 53 1.14 -1.23 -2.16
CA ARG A 53 1.74 -0.44 -3.22
C ARG A 53 0.89 -0.53 -4.49
N ILE A 54 0.73 0.60 -5.18
CA ILE A 54 0.01 0.71 -6.46
C ILE A 54 0.99 1.26 -7.50
N ALA A 55 0.93 0.76 -8.74
CA ALA A 55 1.76 1.25 -9.84
C ALA A 55 1.24 2.60 -10.36
N VAL A 56 2.14 3.51 -10.72
CA VAL A 56 1.78 4.79 -11.36
C VAL A 56 2.76 5.03 -12.52
N PRO A 57 2.57 4.33 -13.66
CA PRO A 57 3.49 4.44 -14.80
C PRO A 57 3.29 5.71 -15.64
N ASP A 58 2.11 6.31 -15.61
CA ASP A 58 1.69 7.43 -16.45
C ASP A 58 0.68 8.36 -15.73
N ASP A 59 0.28 9.43 -16.41
CA ASP A 59 -0.60 10.46 -15.88
C ASP A 59 -2.04 9.96 -15.67
N ASP A 60 -2.52 9.03 -16.50
CA ASP A 60 -3.85 8.43 -16.35
C ASP A 60 -3.92 7.58 -15.07
N ALA A 61 -2.88 6.78 -14.80
CA ALA A 61 -2.74 6.06 -13.54
C ALA A 61 -2.61 7.01 -12.34
N ALA A 62 -1.95 8.16 -12.50
CA ALA A 62 -1.83 9.16 -11.45
C ALA A 62 -3.20 9.81 -11.12
N ALA A 63 -4.01 10.10 -12.14
CA ALA A 63 -5.37 10.58 -11.98
C ALA A 63 -6.27 9.53 -11.30
N ALA A 64 -6.18 8.27 -11.72
CA ALA A 64 -6.93 7.18 -11.10
C ALA A 64 -6.52 6.92 -9.65
N LEU A 65 -5.24 7.07 -9.30
CA LEU A 65 -4.75 6.97 -7.91
C LEU A 65 -5.43 7.99 -6.98
N TYR A 66 -5.73 9.19 -7.47
CA TYR A 66 -6.47 10.20 -6.69
C TYR A 66 -7.87 9.70 -6.34
N GLU A 67 -8.58 9.13 -7.31
CA GLU A 67 -9.91 8.56 -7.11
C GLU A 67 -9.89 7.33 -6.19
N ILE A 68 -8.90 6.45 -6.33
CA ILE A 68 -8.71 5.30 -5.43
C ILE A 68 -8.49 5.78 -4.00
N ARG A 69 -7.63 6.78 -3.77
CA ARG A 69 -7.32 7.30 -2.43
C ARG A 69 -8.54 7.96 -1.75
N LYS A 70 -9.43 8.55 -2.54
CA LYS A 70 -10.61 9.28 -2.04
C LYS A 70 -11.67 8.35 -1.45
N ARG A 71 -11.71 7.11 -1.93
CA ARG A 71 -12.63 6.05 -1.50
C ARG A 71 -11.99 5.24 -0.38
#